data_AF-A0A377BY19-F1
#
_entry.id   AF-A0A377BY19-F1
#
_cell.length_a   1.000
_cell.length_b   1.000
_cell.length_c   1.000
_cell.angle_alpha   90.00
_cell.angle_beta   90.00
_cell.angle_gamma   90.00
#
_symmetry.space_group_name_H-M   'P 1'
#
loop_
_entity.id
_entity.type
_entity.pdbx_description
1 polymer ?
#
loop_
_entity_poly.entity_id
_entity_poly.type
_entity_poly.pdbx_seq_one_letter_code
_entity_poly.pdbx_strand_id
1 'polypeptide(L)' 'MIESRDVMLFISYSGGAKELDLIIPRLEDKSIALLAMTGKPTSPLGLAAKAVLDISVRTRSLPDAPCADLQHRQYPDDG' A
#
# COMPACT_ATOMS: atom_id res chain seq x y z
N MET A 1 12.33 -20.66 1.67
CA MET A 1 13.25 -19.53 1.40
C MET A 1 12.62 -18.70 0.29
N ILE A 2 12.67 -17.38 0.35
CA ILE A 2 12.07 -16.52 -0.69
C ILE A 2 13.05 -16.41 -1.86
N GLU A 3 12.58 -16.64 -3.07
CA GLU A 3 13.34 -16.70 -4.31
C GLU A 3 12.81 -15.71 -5.36
N SER A 4 13.58 -15.44 -6.41
CA SER A 4 13.23 -14.48 -7.47
C SER A 4 11.97 -14.82 -8.27
N ARG A 5 11.48 -16.07 -8.20
CA ARG A 5 10.20 -16.49 -8.79
C ARG A 5 8.98 -16.14 -7.94
N ASP A 6 9.21 -15.75 -6.69
CA ASP A 6 8.13 -15.42 -5.78
C ASP A 6 7.59 -14.01 -6.07
N VAL A 7 6.35 -13.78 -5.64
CA VAL A 7 5.69 -12.47 -5.76
C VAL A 7 5.31 -12.01 -4.36
N MET A 8 5.68 -10.78 -4.04
CA MET A 8 5.30 -10.11 -2.81
C MET A 8 4.12 -9.18 -3.08
N LEU A 9 3.05 -9.34 -2.30
CA LEU A 9 1.91 -8.42 -2.31
C LEU A 9 1.92 -7.58 -1.03
N PHE A 10 2.03 -6.27 -1.18
CA PHE A 10 1.93 -5.31 -0.10
C PHE A 10 0.57 -4.65 -0.10
N ILE A 11 -0.03 -4.52 1.09
CA ILE A 11 -1.32 -3.87 1.28
C ILE A 11 -1.12 -2.75 2.30
N SER A 12 -1.21 -1.51 1.83
CA SER A 12 -1.12 -0.33 2.70
C SER A 12 -1.90 0.82 2.09
N TYR A 13 -2.88 1.34 2.83
CA TYR A 13 -3.73 2.40 2.32
C TYR A 13 -2.96 3.71 2.07
N SER A 14 -2.09 4.11 3.01
CA SER A 14 -1.23 5.29 2.87
C SER A 14 0.00 5.03 1.99
N GLY A 15 0.50 3.78 1.98
CA GLY A 15 1.70 3.36 1.27
C GLY A 15 3.00 4.03 1.75
N GLY A 16 3.01 4.58 2.98
CA GLY A 16 4.10 5.38 3.52
C GLY A 16 4.74 4.83 4.80
N ALA A 17 4.56 3.54 5.11
CA ALA A 17 5.13 2.90 6.29
C ALA A 17 6.67 2.87 6.22
N LYS A 18 7.36 3.20 7.31
CA LYS A 18 8.84 3.33 7.35
C LYS A 18 9.56 1.99 7.17
N GLU A 19 8.91 0.90 7.55
CA GLU A 19 9.43 -0.46 7.39
C GLU A 19 9.64 -0.81 5.91
N LEU A 20 8.90 -0.16 5.01
CA LEU A 20 9.07 -0.32 3.57
C LEU A 20 10.47 0.12 3.12
N ASP A 21 11.06 1.13 3.74
CA ASP A 21 12.41 1.62 3.43
C ASP A 21 13.47 0.54 3.68
N LEU A 22 13.21 -0.38 4.61
CA LEU A 22 14.11 -1.49 4.93
C LEU A 22 13.83 -2.74 4.10
N ILE A 23 12.57 -2.96 3.69
CA ILE A 23 12.14 -4.19 3.02
C ILE A 23 12.29 -4.07 1.49
N ILE A 24 11.87 -2.95 0.89
CA ILE A 24 11.86 -2.76 -0.57
C ILE A 24 13.24 -3.00 -1.21
N PRO A 25 14.35 -2.40 -0.71
CA PRO A 25 15.65 -2.60 -1.33
C PRO A 25 16.08 -4.07 -1.35
N ARG A 26 15.75 -4.83 -0.29
CA ARG A 26 16.09 -6.26 -0.19
C ARG A 26 15.29 -7.12 -1.17
N LEU A 27 14.09 -6.70 -1.53
CA LEU A 27 13.25 -7.39 -2.52
C LEU A 27 13.76 -7.10 -3.94
N GLU A 28 14.14 -5.85 -4.21
CA GLU A 28 14.76 -5.43 -5.46
C GLU A 28 16.09 -6.15 -5.71
N ASP A 29 16.97 -6.23 -4.70
CA ASP A 29 18.24 -6.95 -4.75
C ASP A 29 18.07 -8.43 -5.13
N LYS A 30 16.96 -9.04 -4.69
CA LYS A 30 16.61 -10.44 -4.98
C LYS A 30 15.82 -10.62 -6.26
N SER A 31 15.56 -9.54 -7.01
CA SER A 31 14.70 -9.54 -8.21
C SER A 31 13.31 -10.13 -7.96
N ILE A 32 12.76 -9.93 -6.76
CA ILE A 32 11.41 -10.39 -6.39
C ILE A 32 10.41 -9.35 -6.88
N ALA A 33 9.36 -9.81 -7.56
CA ALA A 33 8.32 -8.91 -8.03
C ALA A 33 7.47 -8.39 -6.86
N LEU A 34 7.38 -7.07 -6.71
CA LEU A 34 6.52 -6.41 -5.74
C LEU A 34 5.25 -5.89 -6.43
N LEU A 35 4.09 -6.31 -5.91
CA LEU A 35 2.77 -5.76 -6.24
C LEU A 35 2.23 -4.98 -5.04
N ALA A 36 1.52 -3.89 -5.30
CA ALA A 36 0.94 -3.07 -4.24
C ALA A 36 -0.57 -2.90 -4.38
N MET A 37 -1.25 -2.90 -3.24
CA MET A 37 -2.62 -2.42 -3.07
C MET A 37 -2.59 -1.19 -2.17
N THR A 38 -2.86 -0.02 -2.73
CA THR A 38 -2.81 1.24 -1.98
C THR A 38 -3.86 2.24 -2.46
N GLY A 39 -4.34 3.07 -1.54
CA GLY A 39 -5.22 4.20 -1.86
C GLY A 39 -4.46 5.43 -2.35
N LYS A 40 -3.12 5.38 -2.35
CA LYS A 40 -2.23 6.44 -2.84
C LYS A 40 -1.20 5.85 -3.80
N PRO A 41 -1.50 5.72 -5.10
CA PRO A 41 -0.56 5.16 -6.09
C PRO A 41 0.79 5.90 -6.20
N THR A 42 0.83 7.16 -5.78
CA THR A 42 2.06 7.99 -5.75
C THR A 42 2.83 7.90 -4.43
N SER A 43 2.44 7.00 -3.52
CA SER A 43 3.16 6.74 -2.26
C SER A 43 4.48 5.99 -2.50
N PRO A 44 5.40 5.96 -1.53
CA PRO A 44 6.61 5.15 -1.63
C PRO A 44 6.35 3.70 -2.04
N LEU A 45 5.32 3.08 -1.46
CA LEU A 45 4.91 1.73 -1.84
C LEU A 45 4.46 1.64 -3.30
N GLY A 46 3.64 2.60 -3.75
CA GLY A 46 3.11 2.61 -5.11
C GLY A 46 4.19 2.83 -6.17
N LEU A 47 5.21 3.63 -5.86
CA LEU A 47 6.33 3.89 -6.75
C LEU A 47 7.31 2.71 -6.86
N ALA A 48 7.49 1.95 -5.79
CA ALA A 48 8.35 0.77 -5.78
C ALA A 48 7.70 -0.47 -6.42
N ALA A 49 6.37 -0.49 -6.51
CA ALA A 49 5.64 -1.63 -7.04
C ALA A 49 5.71 -1.71 -8.57
N LYS A 50 5.84 -2.94 -9.09
CA LYS A 50 5.76 -3.22 -10.52
C LYS A 50 4.36 -3.00 -11.09
N ALA A 51 3.34 -3.21 -10.27
CA ALA A 51 1.97 -2.84 -10.57
C ALA A 51 1.23 -2.48 -9.27
N VAL A 52 0.32 -1.51 -9.38
CA VAL A 52 -0.48 -1.01 -8.27
C VAL A 52 -1.96 -1.24 -8.56
N LEU A 53 -2.64 -1.89 -7.65
CA LEU A 53 -4.09 -1.91 -7.57
C LEU A 53 -4.54 -0.73 -6.70
N ASP A 54 -5.08 0.30 -7.36
CA ASP A 54 -5.62 1.48 -6.71
C ASP A 54 -6.92 1.11 -5.97
N ILE A 55 -6.90 1.22 -4.64
CA ILE A 55 -8.03 0.95 -3.75
C ILE A 55 -8.58 2.25 -3.11
N SER A 56 -8.32 3.40 -3.73
CA SER A 56 -8.81 4.69 -3.25
C SER A 56 -10.34 4.71 -3.19
N VAL A 57 -10.87 5.08 -2.03
CA VAL A 57 -12.31 5.24 -1.84
C VAL A 57 -12.66 6.71 -2.10
N ARG A 58 -13.48 6.96 -3.12
CA ARG A 58 -14.06 8.30 -3.32
C ARG A 58 -15.09 8.54 -2.23
N THR A 59 -14.88 9.56 -1.39
CA THR A 59 -15.94 10.04 -0.50
C THR A 59 -17.13 10.45 -1.36
N ARG A 60 -18.26 9.76 -1.19
CA ARG A 60 -19.51 10.10 -1.87
C ARG A 60 -19.97 11.44 -1.27
N SER A 61 -19.90 12.51 -2.04
CA SER A 61 -20.27 13.88 -1.65
C SER A 61 -21.77 14.10 -1.45
N LEU A 62 -22.54 13.06 -1.14
CA LEU A 62 -23.97 13.21 -0.92
C LEU A 62 -24.25 13.76 0.48
N PRO A 63 -25.20 14.69 0.64
CA PRO A 63 -25.35 15.48 1.87
C PRO A 63 -25.72 14.67 3.12
N ASP A 64 -26.44 13.56 2.96
CA ASP A 64 -27.11 12.87 4.07
C ASP A 64 -26.80 11.36 4.20
N ALA A 65 -25.73 10.86 3.56
CA ALA A 65 -25.28 9.51 3.85
C ALA A 65 -24.34 9.57 5.07
N PRO A 66 -24.67 8.93 6.22
CA PRO A 66 -23.65 8.67 7.22
C PRO A 66 -22.63 7.72 6.60
N CYS A 67 -21.60 8.28 5.99
CA CYS A 67 -20.33 7.59 5.85
C CYS A 67 -19.84 7.40 7.28
N ALA A 68 -20.25 6.31 7.92
CA ALA A 68 -19.61 5.84 9.13
C ALA A 68 -18.15 5.57 8.78
N ASP A 69 -17.32 6.61 8.90
CA ASP A 69 -15.95 6.63 9.37
C ASP A 69 -15.11 5.36 9.13
N LEU A 70 -15.12 4.85 7.90
CA LEU A 70 -14.03 3.99 7.44
C LEU A 70 -12.72 4.78 7.28
N GLN A 71 -12.79 6.12 7.27
CA GLN A 71 -11.63 7.01 7.35
C GLN A 71 -11.03 7.08 8.77
N HIS A 72 -11.76 6.66 9.81
CA HIS A 72 -11.31 6.74 11.20
C HIS A 72 -10.71 5.44 11.75
N ARG A 73 -10.71 4.35 10.97
CA ARG A 73 -9.70 3.28 11.12
C ARG A 73 -8.43 3.68 10.37
N GLN A 74 -7.88 4.85 10.70
CA GLN A 74 -6.44 4.98 10.76
C GLN A 74 -5.99 3.87 11.71
N TYR A 75 -5.45 2.78 11.15
CA TYR A 75 -4.51 1.98 11.91
C TYR A 75 -3.42 3.01 12.27
N PRO A 76 -3.25 3.38 13.55
CA PRO A 76 -2.12 4.22 13.91
C PRO A 76 -0.89 3.49 13.34
N ASP A 77 -0.06 4.21 12.58
CA ASP A 77 1.25 3.70 12.18
C ASP A 77 2.03 3.50 13.50
N ASP A 78 1.83 2.33 14.13
CA ASP A 78 2.48 1.92 15.36
C ASP A 78 3.92 1.54 15.03
N GLY A 79 4.78 2.57 15.00
CA GLY A 79 6.18 2.54 15.46
C GLY A 79 7.13 1.52 14.87
#